data_AF-A0A524JVR8-F1
#
_entry.id   AF-A0A524JVR8-F1
#
_cell.length_a   1.000
_cell.length_b   1.000
_cell.length_c   1.000
_cell.angle_alpha   90.00
_cell.angle_beta   90.00
_cell.angle_gamma   90.00
#
_symmetry.space_group_name_H-M   'P 1'
#
loop_
_entity.id
_entity.type
_entity.pdbx_description
1 polymer ?
#
loop_
_entity_poly.entity_id
_entity_poly.type
_entity_poly.pdbx_seq_one_letter_code
_entity_poly.pdbx_strand_id
1 'polypeptide(L)'
;HGGPFPRHKRALCESGTKVPMIIKFPKNAHAGSEDDRLISFIDLAPTVLSLAGIEPPKVMQGTAQFGAYEVAKKPKYTFHSSDRFDELYDRLRSVRSQRYKYIKNFNPEISNAMPVAYREQMPMMQNIRMLYAQGKLDSVQTLWLRTPKPDEELYDLENDPFEVENLAGKMELQDTLRQLRSVLTDWIIATKDLGEYPEKELIAEWLPNGVPPELPALEMEARDDGIYLFSKKSDATIIWKQSQDATWHIYFDPLPESISFVAKAERIVYADSPVLHYEKEEP
;
A
#
# COMPACT_ATOMS: atom_id res chain seq x y z
N HIS A 1 -9.59 -0.48 7.02
CA HIS A 1 -9.97 -1.80 7.57
C HIS A 1 -10.99 -1.61 8.69
N GLY A 2 -11.24 -2.61 9.54
CA GLY A 2 -12.21 -2.48 10.64
C GLY A 2 -13.64 -2.91 10.27
N GLY A 3 -14.54 -2.81 11.24
CA GLY A 3 -15.94 -3.25 11.13
C GLY A 3 -16.83 -2.39 10.22
N PRO A 4 -18.13 -2.73 10.09
CA PRO A 4 -19.09 -2.02 9.24
C PRO A 4 -19.61 -0.70 9.85
N PHE A 5 -19.11 -0.32 11.03
CA PHE A 5 -19.59 0.84 11.78
C PHE A 5 -18.99 2.17 11.28
N PRO A 6 -19.65 3.31 11.58
CA PRO A 6 -19.10 4.64 11.36
C PRO A 6 -17.65 4.76 11.81
N ARG A 7 -16.82 5.46 11.03
CA ARG A 7 -15.38 5.66 11.33
C ARG A 7 -14.52 4.37 11.36
N HIS A 8 -15.00 3.23 10.88
CA HIS A 8 -14.17 2.02 10.72
C HIS A 8 -13.75 1.80 9.26
N LYS A 9 -14.34 0.82 8.56
CA LYS A 9 -14.01 0.48 7.18
C LYS A 9 -14.09 1.74 6.31
N ARG A 10 -12.98 2.03 5.60
CA ARG A 10 -12.77 3.20 4.73
C ARG A 10 -12.37 4.49 5.45
N ALA A 11 -12.21 4.50 6.77
CA ALA A 11 -11.75 5.66 7.51
C ALA A 11 -10.27 5.55 7.87
N LEU A 12 -9.58 6.70 7.91
CA LEU A 12 -8.17 6.77 8.30
C LEU A 12 -7.94 6.89 9.81
N CYS A 13 -9.00 6.94 10.62
CA CYS A 13 -8.90 6.89 12.08
C CYS A 13 -8.39 5.52 12.60
N GLU A 14 -7.92 5.46 13.84
CA GLU A 14 -7.43 4.26 14.51
C GLU A 14 -8.48 3.14 14.47
N SER A 15 -9.77 3.45 14.63
CA SER A 15 -10.87 2.48 14.48
C SER A 15 -10.92 1.79 13.11
N GLY A 16 -10.39 2.43 12.07
CA GLY A 16 -10.27 1.88 10.71
C GLY A 16 -8.89 1.34 10.35
N THR A 17 -7.83 1.76 11.04
CA THR A 17 -6.43 1.50 10.66
C THR A 17 -5.67 0.62 11.65
N LYS A 18 -5.96 0.71 12.94
CA LYS A 18 -5.39 -0.14 13.99
C LYS A 18 -6.12 -1.49 14.03
N VAL A 19 -5.42 -2.52 13.59
CA VAL A 19 -5.96 -3.89 13.51
C VAL A 19 -5.14 -4.84 14.38
N PRO A 20 -5.76 -5.90 14.94
CA PRO A 20 -5.02 -6.88 15.73
C PRO A 20 -4.05 -7.66 14.85
N MET A 21 -2.83 -7.87 15.35
CA MET A 21 -1.80 -8.70 14.73
C MET A 21 -1.21 -9.62 15.78
N ILE A 22 -1.17 -10.92 15.49
CA ILE A 22 -0.59 -11.95 16.36
C ILE A 22 0.39 -12.75 15.52
N ILE A 23 1.65 -12.83 15.99
CA ILE A 23 2.68 -13.66 15.37
C ILE A 23 2.98 -14.83 16.28
N LYS A 24 2.87 -16.05 15.76
CA LYS A 24 3.27 -17.28 16.47
C LYS A 24 4.62 -17.76 15.94
N PHE A 25 5.68 -17.52 16.70
CA PHE A 25 7.01 -18.02 16.35
C PHE A 25 7.19 -19.51 16.68
N PRO A 26 8.12 -20.21 16.00
CA PRO A 26 8.47 -21.59 16.31
C PRO A 26 8.80 -21.80 17.78
N LYS A 27 8.45 -22.97 18.33
CA LYS A 27 8.67 -23.34 19.73
C LYS A 27 8.07 -22.36 20.76
N ASN A 28 7.05 -21.59 20.36
CA ASN A 28 6.43 -20.56 21.20
C ASN A 28 7.43 -19.48 21.69
N ALA A 29 8.46 -19.18 20.90
CA ALA A 29 9.33 -18.04 21.20
C ALA A 29 8.49 -16.76 21.34
N HIS A 30 8.81 -15.95 22.35
CA HIS A 30 8.10 -14.70 22.66
C HIS A 30 6.59 -14.86 22.95
N ALA A 31 6.14 -16.06 23.32
CA ALA A 31 4.74 -16.25 23.69
C ALA A 31 4.34 -15.36 24.89
N GLY A 32 3.19 -14.69 24.77
CA GLY A 32 2.66 -13.80 25.79
C GLY A 32 3.32 -12.41 25.85
N SER A 33 4.31 -12.12 25.00
CA SER A 33 4.87 -10.77 24.90
C SER A 33 3.99 -9.86 24.05
N GLU A 34 4.01 -8.56 24.36
CA GLU A 34 3.45 -7.50 23.54
C GLU A 34 4.58 -6.68 22.91
N ASP A 35 4.37 -6.18 21.69
CA ASP A 35 5.30 -5.29 20.99
C ASP A 35 4.51 -4.11 20.43
N ASP A 36 4.93 -2.90 20.78
CA ASP A 36 4.28 -1.64 20.43
C ASP A 36 4.88 -1.00 19.17
N ARG A 37 5.73 -1.73 18.44
CA ARG A 37 6.33 -1.25 17.19
C ARG A 37 5.28 -0.92 16.16
N LEU A 38 5.63 0.05 15.33
CA LEU A 38 4.83 0.45 14.19
C LEU A 38 5.02 -0.52 13.02
N ILE A 39 3.94 -1.19 12.64
CA ILE A 39 3.89 -2.14 11.51
C ILE A 39 2.74 -1.76 10.58
N SER A 40 3.00 -1.78 9.28
CA SER A 40 2.01 -1.68 8.22
C SER A 40 1.84 -3.02 7.50
N PHE A 41 0.71 -3.22 6.83
CA PHE A 41 0.47 -4.46 6.07
C PHE A 41 1.47 -4.69 4.95
N ILE A 42 2.03 -3.62 4.37
CA ILE A 42 3.07 -3.72 3.35
C ILE A 42 4.37 -4.34 3.89
N ASP A 43 4.57 -4.32 5.22
CA ASP A 43 5.73 -4.91 5.88
C ASP A 43 5.60 -6.45 6.01
N LEU A 44 4.40 -7.01 5.83
CA LEU A 44 4.18 -8.45 6.02
C LEU A 44 4.93 -9.28 4.98
N ALA A 45 4.85 -8.93 3.70
CA ALA A 45 5.54 -9.64 2.62
C ALA A 45 7.07 -9.70 2.83
N PRO A 46 7.78 -8.57 3.02
CA PRO A 46 9.22 -8.60 3.28
C PRO A 46 9.55 -9.27 4.62
N THR A 47 8.70 -9.17 5.64
CA THR A 47 8.90 -9.88 6.92
C THR A 47 8.84 -11.40 6.74
N VAL A 48 7.88 -11.91 5.96
CA VAL A 48 7.77 -13.35 5.69
C VAL A 48 8.99 -13.88 4.93
N LEU A 49 9.47 -13.15 3.91
CA LEU A 49 10.70 -13.49 3.19
C LEU A 49 11.90 -13.53 4.14
N SER A 50 12.05 -12.50 4.97
CA SER A 50 13.12 -12.39 5.95
C SER A 50 13.11 -13.52 6.99
N LEU A 51 11.93 -13.95 7.45
CA LEU A 51 11.77 -15.11 8.34
C LEU A 51 12.15 -16.43 7.66
N ALA A 52 11.99 -16.52 6.34
CA ALA A 52 12.44 -17.65 5.52
C ALA A 52 13.94 -17.58 5.15
N GLY A 53 14.65 -16.54 5.58
CA GLY A 53 16.05 -16.32 5.22
C GLY A 53 16.26 -15.83 3.79
N ILE A 54 15.22 -15.31 3.15
CA ILE A 54 15.25 -14.76 1.79
C ILE A 54 15.37 -13.23 1.88
N GLU A 55 16.35 -12.65 1.19
CA GLU A 55 16.50 -11.18 1.14
C GLU A 55 15.28 -10.55 0.46
N PRO A 56 14.56 -9.62 1.13
CA PRO A 56 13.43 -8.95 0.51
C PRO A 56 13.85 -8.10 -0.72
N PRO A 57 13.14 -8.20 -1.86
CA PRO A 57 13.44 -7.39 -3.03
C PRO A 57 13.35 -5.88 -2.76
N LYS A 58 14.30 -5.11 -3.29
CA LYS A 58 14.37 -3.64 -3.13
C LYS A 58 13.16 -2.87 -3.67
N VAL A 59 12.35 -3.50 -4.53
CA VAL A 59 11.12 -2.90 -5.08
C VAL A 59 9.97 -2.87 -4.06
N MET A 60 10.02 -3.70 -3.02
CA MET A 60 9.03 -3.67 -1.96
C MET A 60 9.15 -2.37 -1.16
N GLN A 61 8.04 -1.66 -0.99
CA GLN A 61 8.00 -0.42 -0.20
C GLN A 61 7.98 -0.69 1.31
N GLY A 62 7.44 -1.84 1.72
CA GLY A 62 7.50 -2.28 3.11
C GLY A 62 8.88 -2.78 3.49
N THR A 63 9.07 -3.02 4.77
CA THR A 63 10.35 -3.43 5.35
C THR A 63 10.18 -4.66 6.24
N ALA A 64 11.19 -5.52 6.29
CA ALA A 64 11.16 -6.68 7.16
C ALA A 64 11.25 -6.25 8.64
N GLN A 65 10.19 -6.53 9.40
CA GLN A 65 10.11 -6.22 10.82
C GLN A 65 10.65 -7.34 11.71
N PHE A 66 10.92 -8.53 11.16
CA PHE A 66 11.47 -9.68 11.87
C PHE A 66 12.30 -10.54 10.91
N GLY A 67 13.12 -11.44 11.45
CA GLY A 67 13.89 -12.43 10.68
C GLY A 67 15.31 -11.98 10.33
N ALA A 68 15.95 -12.67 9.38
CA ALA A 68 17.37 -12.48 9.06
C ALA A 68 17.71 -11.09 8.50
N TYR A 69 16.73 -10.42 7.90
CA TYR A 69 16.84 -9.10 7.28
C TYR A 69 16.01 -8.05 8.03
N GLU A 70 15.75 -8.25 9.33
CA GLU A 70 15.05 -7.27 10.18
C GLU A 70 15.73 -5.89 10.12
N VAL A 71 14.92 -4.84 10.00
CA VAL A 71 15.42 -3.46 9.97
C VAL A 71 16.20 -3.11 11.24
N ALA A 72 17.37 -2.50 11.08
CA ALA A 72 18.21 -2.07 12.21
C ALA A 72 17.55 -0.98 13.08
N LYS A 73 16.63 -0.19 12.50
CA LYS A 73 15.87 0.84 13.20
C LYS A 73 14.39 0.61 12.97
N LYS A 74 13.63 0.45 14.05
CA LYS A 74 12.17 0.35 14.00
C LYS A 74 11.56 1.59 13.32
N PRO A 75 10.48 1.44 12.53
CA PRO A 75 9.79 2.56 11.92
C PRO A 75 9.29 3.56 12.95
N LYS A 76 9.44 4.85 12.65
CA LYS A 76 8.89 5.94 13.48
C LYS A 76 7.46 6.30 13.09
N TYR A 77 7.04 5.90 11.89
CA TYR A 77 5.80 6.33 11.27
C TYR A 77 5.14 5.18 10.50
N THR A 78 3.81 5.15 10.48
CA THR A 78 3.02 4.44 9.47
C THR A 78 2.23 5.44 8.64
N PHE A 79 1.98 5.08 7.39
CA PHE A 79 1.27 5.90 6.42
C PHE A 79 -0.01 5.21 5.99
N HIS A 80 -1.07 5.98 5.82
CA HIS A 80 -2.37 5.47 5.44
C HIS A 80 -2.96 6.36 4.34
N SER A 81 -3.54 5.72 3.32
CA SER A 81 -4.19 6.38 2.20
C SER A 81 -5.62 5.89 2.03
N SER A 82 -6.43 6.76 1.45
CA SER A 82 -7.84 6.54 1.15
C SER A 82 -8.18 7.33 -0.09
N ASP A 83 -8.69 6.64 -1.12
CA ASP A 83 -8.99 7.22 -2.42
C ASP A 83 -10.43 6.88 -2.86
N ARG A 84 -10.57 5.88 -3.74
CA ARG A 84 -11.85 5.45 -4.29
C ARG A 84 -12.63 4.55 -3.33
N PHE A 85 -13.93 4.84 -3.22
CA PHE A 85 -14.92 4.03 -2.53
C PHE A 85 -16.06 3.68 -3.47
N ASP A 86 -15.89 2.54 -4.14
CA ASP A 86 -16.81 2.08 -5.17
C ASP A 86 -16.90 3.14 -6.29
N GLU A 87 -18.05 3.76 -6.50
CA GLU A 87 -18.28 4.81 -7.49
C GLU A 87 -17.84 6.23 -7.05
N LEU A 88 -17.52 6.41 -5.77
CA LEU A 88 -17.19 7.71 -5.19
C LEU A 88 -15.70 7.87 -4.98
N TYR A 89 -15.20 9.09 -5.10
CA TYR A 89 -13.80 9.43 -4.94
C TYR A 89 -13.66 10.47 -3.84
N ASP A 90 -12.71 10.24 -2.95
CA ASP A 90 -12.15 11.26 -2.08
C ASP A 90 -10.63 11.07 -2.06
N ARG A 91 -9.87 11.97 -1.44
CA ARG A 91 -8.44 11.81 -1.24
C ARG A 91 -8.11 12.24 0.17
N LEU A 92 -7.72 11.25 0.99
CA LEU A 92 -7.20 11.49 2.32
C LEU A 92 -5.85 10.80 2.47
N ARG A 93 -4.95 11.44 3.20
CA ARG A 93 -3.64 10.88 3.55
C ARG A 93 -3.38 11.10 5.03
N SER A 94 -2.72 10.13 5.66
CA SER A 94 -2.41 10.20 7.09
C SER A 94 -1.02 9.66 7.38
N VAL A 95 -0.36 10.27 8.36
CA VAL A 95 0.82 9.71 9.02
C VAL A 95 0.53 9.54 10.51
N ARG A 96 0.92 8.40 11.05
CA ARG A 96 0.81 8.07 12.48
C ARG A 96 2.19 7.84 13.06
N SER A 97 2.54 8.60 14.09
CA SER A 97 3.71 8.40 14.95
C SER A 97 3.32 7.61 16.20
N GLN A 98 4.24 7.40 17.16
CA GLN A 98 3.92 6.65 18.38
C GLN A 98 2.74 7.22 19.18
N ARG A 99 2.67 8.55 19.25
CA ARG A 99 1.67 9.29 20.03
C ARG A 99 0.69 10.07 19.16
N TYR A 100 1.19 10.79 18.16
CA TYR A 100 0.37 11.71 17.38
C TYR A 100 0.03 11.13 16.01
N LYS A 101 -1.14 11.53 15.51
CA LYS A 101 -1.59 11.21 14.17
C LYS A 101 -2.08 12.44 13.45
N TYR A 102 -1.65 12.57 12.21
CA TYR A 102 -2.02 13.66 11.32
C TYR A 102 -2.82 13.10 10.14
N ILE A 103 -3.89 13.80 9.75
CA ILE A 103 -4.71 13.49 8.57
C ILE A 103 -4.85 14.77 7.76
N LYS A 104 -4.63 14.65 6.44
CA LYS A 104 -4.89 15.69 5.45
C LYS A 104 -6.13 15.30 4.64
N ASN A 105 -7.13 16.18 4.64
CA ASN A 105 -8.31 16.06 3.78
C ASN A 105 -8.10 16.95 2.55
N PHE A 106 -7.98 16.36 1.36
CA PHE A 106 -7.79 17.14 0.14
C PHE A 106 -9.10 17.68 -0.44
N ASN A 107 -10.24 17.07 -0.09
CA ASN A 107 -11.57 17.55 -0.48
C ASN A 107 -12.46 17.79 0.76
N PRO A 108 -12.31 18.93 1.45
CA PRO A 108 -13.09 19.24 2.66
C PRO A 108 -14.60 19.22 2.46
N GLU A 109 -15.09 19.51 1.26
CA GLU A 109 -16.52 19.54 0.94
C GLU A 109 -17.15 18.14 0.79
N ILE A 110 -16.34 17.08 0.73
CA ILE A 110 -16.82 15.69 0.66
C ILE A 110 -16.89 15.11 2.07
N SER A 111 -18.08 14.70 2.52
CA SER A 111 -18.25 14.08 3.84
C SER A 111 -17.44 12.77 3.97
N ASN A 112 -16.90 12.48 5.16
CA ASN A 112 -16.30 11.17 5.45
C ASN A 112 -17.34 10.03 5.38
N ALA A 113 -18.62 10.35 5.57
CA ALA A 113 -19.76 9.46 5.37
C ALA A 113 -20.30 9.55 3.93
N MET A 114 -19.43 9.31 2.95
CA MET A 114 -19.81 9.25 1.54
C MET A 114 -21.03 8.34 1.30
N PRO A 115 -22.00 8.78 0.46
CA PRO A 115 -23.25 8.08 0.19
C PRO A 115 -23.07 6.88 -0.75
N VAL A 116 -22.22 5.94 -0.36
CA VAL A 116 -21.99 4.69 -1.10
C VAL A 116 -23.27 3.88 -1.14
N ALA A 117 -23.73 3.49 -2.34
CA ALA A 117 -25.03 2.84 -2.54
C ALA A 117 -25.26 1.61 -1.64
N TYR A 118 -24.24 0.77 -1.45
CA TYR A 118 -24.34 -0.40 -0.55
C TYR A 118 -24.49 -0.02 0.93
N ARG A 119 -23.77 1.01 1.40
CA ARG A 119 -23.85 1.47 2.79
C ARG A 119 -25.21 2.10 3.09
N GLU A 120 -25.79 2.80 2.12
CA GLU A 120 -27.11 3.45 2.25
C GLU A 120 -28.28 2.47 2.41
N GLN A 121 -28.07 1.19 2.07
CA GLN A 121 -29.05 0.13 2.30
C GLN A 121 -29.09 -0.33 3.77
N MET A 122 -28.07 -0.03 4.57
CA MET A 122 -27.98 -0.49 5.95
C MET A 122 -28.95 0.30 6.84
N PRO A 123 -29.85 -0.37 7.62
CA PRO A 123 -30.80 0.32 8.50
C PRO A 123 -30.15 1.30 9.48
N MET A 124 -28.95 0.96 9.98
CA MET A 124 -28.16 1.85 10.83
C MET A 124 -27.81 3.16 10.11
N MET A 125 -27.34 3.08 8.85
CA MET A 125 -26.94 4.27 8.10
C MET A 125 -28.14 5.18 7.82
N GLN A 126 -29.27 4.59 7.42
CA GLN A 126 -30.53 5.31 7.20
C GLN A 126 -30.98 6.08 8.45
N ASN A 127 -30.92 5.42 9.63
CA ASN A 127 -31.24 6.06 10.90
C ASN A 127 -30.26 7.20 11.25
N ILE A 128 -28.96 6.99 11.07
CA ILE A 128 -27.95 8.03 11.31
C ILE A 128 -28.19 9.25 10.41
N ARG A 129 -28.47 9.05 9.12
CA ARG A 129 -28.78 10.16 8.19
C ARG A 129 -30.04 10.90 8.57
N MET A 130 -31.11 10.17 8.95
CA MET A 130 -32.35 10.77 9.42
C MET A 130 -32.11 11.64 10.67
N LEU A 131 -31.39 11.13 11.66
CA LEU A 131 -31.08 11.87 12.89
C LEU A 131 -30.18 13.08 12.61
N TYR A 132 -29.22 12.95 11.68
CA TYR A 132 -28.38 14.05 11.25
C TYR A 132 -29.19 15.18 10.60
N ALA A 133 -30.08 14.84 9.67
CA ALA A 133 -30.98 15.78 9.01
C ALA A 133 -31.94 16.48 10.00
N GLN A 134 -32.28 15.82 11.10
CA GLN A 134 -33.12 16.36 12.17
C GLN A 134 -32.33 17.16 13.22
N GLY A 135 -31.00 17.26 13.11
CA GLY A 135 -30.15 17.92 14.11
C GLY A 135 -30.13 17.24 15.48
N LYS A 136 -30.38 15.92 15.51
CA LYS A 136 -30.48 15.12 16.76
C LYS A 136 -29.19 14.41 17.16
N LEU A 137 -28.16 14.45 16.31
CA LEU A 137 -26.86 13.87 16.63
C LEU A 137 -26.03 14.85 17.45
N ASP A 138 -25.21 14.32 18.36
CA ASP A 138 -24.28 15.13 19.15
C ASP A 138 -23.05 15.58 18.33
N SER A 139 -22.20 16.39 18.94
CA SER A 139 -21.00 16.93 18.28
C SER A 139 -19.99 15.86 17.83
N VAL A 140 -19.96 14.70 18.49
CA VAL A 140 -19.03 13.60 18.17
C VAL A 140 -19.58 12.77 17.01
N GLN A 141 -20.86 12.44 17.05
CA GLN A 141 -21.56 11.68 16.01
C GLN A 141 -21.58 12.44 14.68
N THR A 142 -21.70 13.77 14.73
CA THR A 142 -21.68 14.62 13.54
C THR A 142 -20.30 14.71 12.86
N LEU A 143 -19.19 14.41 13.54
CA LEU A 143 -17.83 14.52 12.97
C LEU A 143 -17.66 13.73 11.67
N TRP A 144 -18.26 12.55 11.59
CA TRP A 144 -18.15 11.69 10.41
C TRP A 144 -19.03 12.15 9.24
N LEU A 145 -20.10 12.89 9.52
CA LEU A 145 -21.13 13.27 8.54
C LEU A 145 -20.95 14.70 8.03
N ARG A 146 -20.41 15.60 8.86
CA ARG A 146 -20.34 17.03 8.58
C ARG A 146 -19.48 17.38 7.38
N THR A 147 -19.90 18.46 6.72
CA THR A 147 -19.13 19.20 5.72
C THR A 147 -19.23 20.70 6.05
N PRO A 148 -18.18 21.50 5.79
CA PRO A 148 -16.85 21.05 5.39
C PRO A 148 -16.14 20.28 6.54
N LYS A 149 -15.32 19.31 6.15
CA LYS A 149 -14.37 18.65 7.05
C LYS A 149 -13.22 19.61 7.36
N PRO A 150 -12.48 19.42 8.46
CA PRO A 150 -11.23 20.15 8.65
C PRO A 150 -10.25 19.82 7.52
N ASP A 151 -9.55 20.82 6.99
CA ASP A 151 -8.48 20.62 6.01
C ASP A 151 -7.37 19.74 6.59
N GLU A 152 -7.04 19.97 7.85
CA GLU A 152 -6.02 19.25 8.61
C GLU A 152 -6.57 18.79 9.95
N GLU A 153 -6.20 17.58 10.34
CA GLU A 153 -6.57 16.98 11.61
C GLU A 153 -5.32 16.47 12.32
N LEU A 154 -5.15 16.84 13.60
CA LEU A 154 -4.08 16.36 14.46
C LEU A 154 -4.70 15.78 15.73
N TYR A 155 -4.33 14.55 16.09
CA TYR A 155 -4.84 13.86 17.27
C TYR A 155 -3.70 13.37 18.15
N ASP A 156 -3.89 13.47 19.46
CA ASP A 156 -3.04 12.86 20.49
C ASP A 156 -3.63 11.51 20.88
N LEU A 157 -3.09 10.41 20.37
CA LEU A 157 -3.66 9.07 20.54
C LEU A 157 -3.52 8.53 21.97
N GLU A 158 -2.68 9.15 22.81
CA GLU A 158 -2.57 8.77 24.23
C GLU A 158 -3.75 9.32 25.05
N ASN A 159 -4.11 10.58 24.81
CA ASN A 159 -5.17 11.26 25.55
C ASN A 159 -6.55 11.18 24.85
N ASP A 160 -6.56 10.99 23.54
CA ASP A 160 -7.74 10.89 22.68
C ASP A 160 -7.60 9.70 21.70
N PRO A 161 -7.73 8.46 22.20
CA PRO A 161 -7.60 7.25 21.37
C PRO A 161 -8.74 7.09 20.35
N PHE A 162 -9.80 7.90 20.45
CA PHE A 162 -10.95 7.88 19.55
C PHE A 162 -10.94 9.04 18.56
N GLU A 163 -9.88 9.86 18.54
CA GLU A 163 -9.64 10.94 17.57
C GLU A 163 -10.88 11.86 17.44
N VAL A 164 -11.37 12.37 18.57
CA VAL A 164 -12.55 13.23 18.67
C VAL A 164 -12.14 14.71 18.71
N GLU A 165 -11.06 15.06 19.41
CA GLU A 165 -10.59 16.44 19.53
C GLU A 165 -9.50 16.72 18.48
N ASN A 166 -9.84 17.50 17.45
CA ASN A 166 -8.85 17.96 16.48
C ASN A 166 -7.99 19.09 17.09
N LEU A 167 -6.69 18.81 17.24
CA LEU A 167 -5.68 19.68 17.82
C LEU A 167 -4.92 20.54 16.80
N ALA A 168 -5.25 20.47 15.50
CA ALA A 168 -4.51 21.17 14.45
C ALA A 168 -4.48 22.70 14.63
N GLY A 169 -5.48 23.28 15.29
CA GLY A 169 -5.54 24.71 15.61
C GLY A 169 -4.84 25.13 16.90
N LYS A 170 -4.30 24.19 17.70
CA LYS A 170 -3.67 24.50 18.99
C LYS A 170 -2.28 25.08 18.79
N MET A 171 -1.99 26.20 19.44
CA MET A 171 -0.72 26.92 19.25
C MET A 171 0.46 26.11 19.80
N GLU A 172 0.26 25.46 20.94
CA GLU A 172 1.25 24.61 21.61
C GLU A 172 1.67 23.37 20.81
N LEU A 173 0.91 22.97 19.78
CA LEU A 173 1.16 21.78 18.96
C LEU A 173 1.52 22.10 17.51
N GLN A 174 1.76 23.38 17.18
CA GLN A 174 2.11 23.78 15.81
C GLN A 174 3.42 23.15 15.30
N ASP A 175 4.37 22.88 16.18
CA ASP A 175 5.63 22.21 15.81
C ASP A 175 5.37 20.76 15.42
N THR A 176 4.57 20.04 16.21
CA THR A 176 4.13 18.67 15.92
C THR A 176 3.34 18.60 14.62
N LEU A 177 2.40 19.52 14.41
CA LEU A 177 1.62 19.61 13.17
C LEU A 177 2.54 19.80 11.96
N ARG A 178 3.44 20.78 12.01
CA ARG A 178 4.37 21.08 10.90
C ARG A 178 5.30 19.90 10.62
N GLN A 179 5.80 19.23 11.66
CA GLN A 179 6.64 18.05 11.51
C GLN A 179 5.88 16.92 10.79
N LEU A 180 4.70 16.54 11.28
CA LEU A 180 3.94 15.44 10.69
C LEU A 180 3.42 15.79 9.28
N ARG A 181 3.06 17.04 9.03
CA ARG A 181 2.76 17.54 7.68
C ARG A 181 3.94 17.32 6.74
N SER A 182 5.14 17.74 7.14
CA SER A 182 6.36 17.54 6.33
C SER A 182 6.60 16.06 6.05
N VAL A 183 6.53 15.21 7.09
CA VAL A 183 6.73 13.76 6.94
C VAL A 183 5.70 13.16 5.96
N LEU A 184 4.44 13.57 6.02
CA LEU A 184 3.42 13.11 5.08
C LEU A 184 3.69 13.59 3.66
N THR A 185 4.06 14.86 3.48
CA THR A 185 4.40 15.44 2.18
C THR A 185 5.60 14.73 1.56
N ASP A 186 6.65 14.48 2.34
CA ASP A 186 7.84 13.75 1.88
C ASP A 186 7.49 12.33 1.43
N TRP A 187 6.60 11.65 2.16
CA TRP A 187 6.11 10.33 1.77
C TRP A 187 5.29 10.36 0.47
N ILE A 188 4.38 11.33 0.30
CA ILE A 188 3.59 11.52 -0.94
C ILE A 188 4.53 11.68 -2.15
N ILE A 189 5.58 12.49 -2.01
CA ILE A 189 6.57 12.72 -3.07
C ILE A 189 7.40 11.45 -3.32
N ALA A 190 7.96 10.85 -2.27
CA ALA A 190 8.86 9.70 -2.37
C ALA A 190 8.16 8.47 -3.00
N THR A 191 6.87 8.30 -2.70
CA THR A 191 6.05 7.21 -3.26
C THR A 191 5.47 7.50 -4.63
N LYS A 192 5.66 8.73 -5.15
CA LYS A 192 5.03 9.21 -6.38
C LYS A 192 3.51 8.97 -6.36
N ASP A 193 2.88 9.34 -5.25
CA ASP A 193 1.46 9.12 -5.02
C ASP A 193 0.59 9.74 -6.13
N LEU A 194 -0.14 8.89 -6.84
CA LEU A 194 -0.95 9.28 -8.00
C LEU A 194 -2.40 9.62 -7.66
N GLY A 195 -2.79 9.58 -6.38
CA GLY A 195 -4.19 9.81 -5.97
C GLY A 195 -4.73 11.21 -6.22
N GLU A 196 -3.89 12.15 -6.68
CA GLU A 196 -4.32 13.46 -7.17
C GLU A 196 -4.85 13.44 -8.60
N TYR A 197 -4.44 12.46 -9.40
CA TYR A 197 -4.79 12.37 -10.81
C TYR A 197 -6.08 11.55 -11.00
N PRO A 198 -6.97 11.98 -11.90
CA PRO A 198 -8.16 11.19 -12.24
C PRO A 198 -7.77 9.79 -12.77
N GLU A 199 -8.40 8.74 -12.24
CA GLU A 199 -8.13 7.35 -12.65
C GLU A 199 -8.30 7.15 -14.17
N LYS A 200 -9.25 7.85 -14.80
CA LYS A 200 -9.45 7.80 -16.25
C LYS A 200 -8.24 8.29 -17.04
N GLU A 201 -7.55 9.31 -16.55
CA GLU A 201 -6.35 9.85 -17.19
C GLU A 201 -5.17 8.88 -17.02
N LEU A 202 -5.01 8.34 -15.82
CA LEU A 202 -4.00 7.30 -15.53
C LEU A 202 -4.20 6.05 -16.41
N ILE A 203 -5.44 5.57 -16.54
CA ILE A 203 -5.76 4.42 -17.40
C ILE A 203 -5.45 4.74 -18.88
N ALA A 204 -5.78 5.94 -19.35
CA ALA A 204 -5.50 6.32 -20.74
C ALA A 204 -3.99 6.41 -21.02
N GLU A 205 -3.19 6.81 -20.02
CA GLU A 205 -1.73 6.82 -20.10
C GLU A 205 -1.15 5.39 -20.07
N TRP A 206 -1.60 4.55 -19.13
CA TRP A 206 -1.07 3.19 -18.94
C TRP A 206 -1.53 2.20 -20.01
N LEU A 207 -2.74 2.40 -20.55
CA LEU A 207 -3.36 1.55 -21.58
C LEU A 207 -3.74 2.42 -22.78
N PRO A 208 -2.78 2.86 -23.62
CA PRO A 208 -3.08 3.62 -24.82
C PRO A 208 -4.06 2.86 -25.72
N ASN A 209 -5.17 3.50 -26.09
CA ASN A 209 -6.28 2.88 -26.84
C ASN A 209 -6.92 1.65 -26.15
N GLY A 210 -6.78 1.52 -24.83
CA GLY A 210 -7.29 0.38 -24.06
C GLY A 210 -6.47 -0.89 -24.19
N VAL A 211 -5.27 -0.81 -24.78
CA VAL A 211 -4.38 -1.95 -24.99
C VAL A 211 -3.14 -1.80 -24.10
N PRO A 212 -2.75 -2.85 -23.34
CA PRO A 212 -1.50 -2.84 -22.60
C PRO A 212 -0.30 -2.65 -23.55
N PRO A 213 0.66 -1.77 -23.22
CA PRO A 213 1.90 -1.69 -23.97
C PRO A 213 2.65 -3.02 -23.87
N GLU A 214 3.25 -3.45 -24.97
CA GLU A 214 4.08 -4.65 -25.02
C GLU A 214 5.47 -4.37 -24.46
N LEU A 215 6.02 -5.30 -23.68
CA LEU A 215 7.40 -5.20 -23.21
C LEU A 215 8.39 -5.37 -24.37
N PRO A 216 9.51 -4.63 -24.37
CA PRO A 216 10.59 -4.88 -25.33
C PRO A 216 11.10 -6.33 -25.24
N ALA A 217 11.55 -6.87 -26.37
CA ALA A 217 12.21 -8.18 -26.41
C ALA A 217 13.40 -8.23 -25.44
N LEU A 218 13.63 -9.41 -24.87
CA LEU A 218 14.80 -9.68 -24.04
C LEU A 218 16.09 -9.54 -24.87
N GLU A 219 17.16 -9.08 -24.23
CA GLU A 219 18.52 -9.14 -24.74
C GLU A 219 19.25 -10.29 -24.08
N MET A 220 20.17 -10.91 -24.81
CA MET A 220 20.92 -12.07 -24.37
C MET A 220 22.41 -11.88 -24.64
N GLU A 221 23.24 -12.27 -23.68
CA GLU A 221 24.70 -12.23 -23.79
C GLU A 221 25.27 -13.57 -23.29
N ALA A 222 26.00 -14.28 -24.13
CA ALA A 222 26.74 -15.48 -23.73
C ALA A 222 28.10 -15.06 -23.13
N ARG A 223 28.46 -15.65 -22.00
CA ARG A 223 29.73 -15.46 -21.29
C ARG A 223 30.28 -16.82 -20.88
N ASP A 224 31.55 -16.85 -20.45
CA ASP A 224 32.25 -18.10 -20.09
C ASP A 224 31.52 -18.97 -19.04
N ASP A 225 30.67 -18.38 -18.20
CA ASP A 225 29.90 -19.05 -17.14
C ASP A 225 28.41 -19.23 -17.44
N GLY A 226 27.94 -18.84 -18.64
CA GLY A 226 26.57 -19.09 -19.11
C GLY A 226 25.93 -17.93 -19.85
N ILE A 227 24.61 -18.03 -20.03
CA ILE A 227 23.79 -17.11 -20.81
C ILE A 227 23.07 -16.15 -19.88
N TYR A 228 23.36 -14.87 -20.06
CA TYR A 228 22.74 -13.79 -19.33
C TYR A 228 21.54 -13.24 -20.10
N LEU A 229 20.42 -13.07 -19.41
CA LEU A 229 19.21 -12.46 -19.95
C LEU A 229 18.98 -11.07 -19.34
N PHE A 230 18.60 -10.12 -20.18
CA PHE A 230 18.36 -8.73 -19.78
C PHE A 230 17.02 -8.22 -20.32
N SER A 231 16.32 -7.43 -19.52
CA SER A 231 15.17 -6.64 -19.99
C SER A 231 15.55 -5.16 -20.02
N LYS A 232 15.18 -4.47 -21.11
CA LYS A 232 15.27 -3.00 -21.17
C LYS A 232 14.37 -2.32 -20.15
N LYS A 233 13.37 -3.03 -19.63
CA LYS A 233 12.50 -2.58 -18.57
C LYS A 233 13.02 -3.12 -17.24
N SER A 234 13.70 -2.26 -16.47
CA SER A 234 14.44 -2.64 -15.25
C SER A 234 13.57 -3.21 -14.10
N ASP A 235 12.26 -3.04 -14.16
CA ASP A 235 11.28 -3.53 -13.19
C ASP A 235 10.32 -4.57 -13.79
N ALA A 236 10.67 -5.14 -14.95
CA ALA A 236 10.04 -6.35 -15.46
C ALA A 236 10.73 -7.58 -14.85
N THR A 237 9.97 -8.63 -14.60
CA THR A 237 10.50 -9.92 -14.13
C THR A 237 10.79 -10.79 -15.34
N ILE A 238 12.00 -11.32 -15.44
CA ILE A 238 12.33 -12.31 -16.47
C ILE A 238 11.92 -13.68 -15.95
N ILE A 239 11.16 -14.41 -16.75
CA ILE A 239 10.84 -15.81 -16.49
C ILE A 239 11.33 -16.68 -17.64
N TRP A 240 11.67 -17.92 -17.32
CA TRP A 240 12.19 -18.88 -18.27
C TRP A 240 11.72 -20.30 -17.97
N LYS A 241 11.84 -21.19 -18.94
CA LYS A 241 11.65 -22.64 -18.76
C LYS A 241 12.44 -23.40 -19.83
N GLN A 242 12.78 -24.66 -19.59
CA GLN A 242 13.30 -25.48 -20.69
C GLN A 242 12.21 -25.66 -21.75
N SER A 243 12.62 -25.83 -23.02
CA SER A 243 11.67 -25.87 -24.14
C SER A 243 10.56 -26.93 -23.96
N GLN A 244 10.91 -28.10 -23.39
CA GLN A 244 9.99 -29.18 -23.09
C GLN A 244 9.14 -29.01 -21.81
N ASP A 245 9.48 -28.07 -20.92
CA ASP A 245 8.84 -27.96 -19.61
C ASP A 245 7.52 -27.20 -19.68
N ALA A 246 6.60 -27.49 -18.76
CA ALA A 246 5.34 -26.76 -18.62
C ALA A 246 5.44 -25.57 -17.64
N THR A 247 6.37 -25.65 -16.69
CA THR A 247 6.48 -24.71 -15.56
C THR A 247 7.50 -23.63 -15.86
N TRP A 248 7.13 -22.38 -15.57
CA TRP A 248 8.03 -21.23 -15.64
C TRP A 248 8.74 -21.01 -14.32
N HIS A 249 10.01 -20.62 -14.41
CA HIS A 249 10.89 -20.25 -13.31
C HIS A 249 11.24 -18.77 -13.40
N ILE A 250 11.41 -18.12 -12.26
CA ILE A 250 11.94 -16.75 -12.21
C ILE A 250 13.45 -16.85 -12.49
N TYR A 251 13.95 -16.00 -13.38
CA TYR A 251 15.36 -15.91 -13.72
C TYR A 251 16.11 -15.12 -12.64
N PHE A 252 17.07 -15.77 -11.98
CA PHE A 252 17.94 -15.16 -10.97
C PHE A 252 19.42 -15.26 -11.34
N ASP A 253 19.79 -16.35 -12.01
CA ASP A 253 21.17 -16.70 -12.34
C ASP A 253 21.30 -17.02 -13.83
N PRO A 254 22.51 -16.88 -14.43
CA PRO A 254 22.77 -17.22 -15.82
C PRO A 254 22.35 -18.66 -16.16
N LEU A 255 21.81 -18.85 -17.37
CA LEU A 255 21.37 -20.16 -17.84
C LEU A 255 22.52 -20.92 -18.51
N PRO A 256 22.66 -22.24 -18.30
CA PRO A 256 23.70 -23.02 -18.97
C PRO A 256 23.50 -23.04 -20.50
N GLU A 257 24.59 -22.95 -21.27
CA GLU A 257 24.57 -23.11 -22.74
C GLU A 257 24.15 -24.53 -23.19
N SER A 258 24.26 -25.52 -22.29
CA SER A 258 23.94 -26.91 -22.58
C SER A 258 22.44 -27.23 -22.66
N ILE A 259 21.56 -26.26 -22.39
CA ILE A 259 20.10 -26.46 -22.38
C ILE A 259 19.41 -25.57 -23.41
N SER A 260 18.40 -26.11 -24.11
CA SER A 260 17.46 -25.29 -24.87
C SER A 260 16.41 -24.73 -23.91
N PHE A 261 16.11 -23.44 -24.02
CA PHE A 261 15.14 -22.77 -23.18
C PHE A 261 14.34 -21.71 -23.92
N VAL A 262 13.22 -21.34 -23.32
CA VAL A 262 12.44 -20.16 -23.71
C VAL A 262 12.35 -19.21 -22.54
N ALA A 263 12.42 -17.91 -22.83
CA ALA A 263 12.36 -16.86 -21.83
C ALA A 263 11.50 -15.69 -22.31
N LYS A 264 10.88 -14.97 -21.38
CA LYS A 264 10.17 -13.72 -21.67
C LYS A 264 10.19 -12.81 -20.44
N ALA A 265 10.00 -11.51 -20.64
CA ALA A 265 9.76 -10.56 -19.57
C ALA A 265 8.25 -10.45 -19.30
N GLU A 266 7.87 -10.40 -18.04
CA GLU A 266 6.51 -10.14 -17.58
C GLU A 266 6.48 -8.91 -16.66
N ARG A 267 5.41 -8.13 -16.78
CA ARG A 267 5.13 -6.99 -15.90
C ARG A 267 3.64 -6.70 -15.86
N ILE A 268 3.08 -6.55 -14.65
CA ILE A 268 1.67 -6.21 -14.47
C ILE A 268 1.35 -4.89 -15.22
N VAL A 269 0.19 -4.84 -15.88
CA VAL A 269 -0.28 -3.75 -16.76
C VAL A 269 0.44 -3.67 -18.12
N TYR A 270 1.36 -4.60 -18.43
CA TYR A 270 1.98 -4.73 -19.75
C TYR A 270 1.55 -6.05 -20.38
N ALA A 271 1.60 -6.12 -21.71
CA ALA A 271 1.69 -7.40 -22.41
C ALA A 271 3.12 -7.93 -22.27
N ASP A 272 3.25 -9.26 -22.19
CA ASP A 272 4.55 -9.92 -22.09
C ASP A 272 5.45 -9.56 -23.26
N SER A 273 6.77 -9.66 -23.07
CA SER A 273 7.69 -9.48 -24.20
C SER A 273 7.53 -10.60 -25.22
N PRO A 274 7.99 -10.39 -26.47
CA PRO A 274 8.27 -11.49 -27.38
C PRO A 274 9.08 -12.59 -26.69
N VAL A 275 8.71 -13.85 -26.95
CA VAL A 275 9.40 -15.01 -26.39
C VAL A 275 10.77 -15.12 -27.05
N LEU A 276 11.81 -15.12 -26.23
CA LEU A 276 13.18 -15.45 -26.62
C LEU A 276 13.31 -16.97 -26.62
N HIS A 277 13.82 -17.51 -27.72
CA HIS A 277 14.14 -18.92 -27.88
C HIS A 277 15.66 -19.08 -27.96
N TYR A 278 16.21 -19.93 -27.10
CA TYR A 278 17.59 -20.37 -27.18
C TYR A 278 17.61 -21.86 -27.43
N GLU A 279 18.31 -22.27 -28.48
CA GLU A 279 18.58 -23.67 -28.78
C GLU A 279 20.06 -23.93 -28.50
N LYS A 280 20.36 -24.98 -27.73
CA LYS A 280 21.73 -25.41 -27.51
C LYS A 280 22.37 -25.77 -28.86
N GLU A 281 23.66 -25.46 -29.02
CA GLU A 281 24.40 -25.95 -30.18
C GLU A 281 24.55 -27.48 -30.10
N GLU A 282 24.15 -28.18 -31.16
CA GLU A 282 24.47 -29.61 -31.30
C GLU A 282 25.95 -29.75 -31.71
N PRO A 283 26.68 -30.72 -31.13
CA PRO A 283 28.11 -30.94 -31.42
C PRO A 283 28.38 -31.38 -32.86
#